data_AF-A0A7C5NE97-F1
#
_entry.id   AF-A0A7C5NE97-F1
#
_cell.length_a   1.000
_cell.length_b   1.000
_cell.length_c   1.000
_cell.angle_alpha   90.00
_cell.angle_beta   90.00
_cell.angle_gamma   90.00
#
_symmetry.space_group_name_H-M   'P 1'
#
loop_
_entity.id
_entity.type
_entity.pdbx_description
1 polymer ?
#
loop_
_entity_poly.entity_id
_entity_poly.type
_entity_poly.pdbx_seq_one_letter_code
_entity_poly.pdbx_strand_id
1 'polypeptide(L)'
;MIDNLKDFDEEIPKWDIALAALAREDFEKCGRNLTLADFKRQAAQHAIRFDDIMVTLFELCIQGEWQYQDAEGRDRAITRDEVDNLYVGGRLADKDVADYTGSWYPLK
;
A
#
# COMPACT_ATOMS: atom_id res chain seq x y z
N MET A 1 29.16 31.01 17.89
CA MET A 1 28.31 29.98 18.51
C MET A 1 27.46 29.41 17.41
N ILE A 2 27.83 28.22 16.95
CA ILE A 2 27.20 27.51 15.83
C ILE A 2 26.54 26.33 16.52
N ASP A 3 25.24 26.42 16.82
CA ASP A 3 24.49 25.31 17.37
C ASP A 3 23.03 25.41 16.94
N ASN A 4 22.49 24.24 16.57
CA ASN A 4 21.13 23.96 16.07
C ASN A 4 20.89 24.12 14.56
N LEU A 5 21.60 23.34 13.75
CA LEU A 5 20.92 22.60 12.68
C LEU A 5 20.44 21.30 13.31
N LYS A 6 19.24 21.32 13.88
CA LYS A 6 18.54 20.09 14.30
C LYS A 6 18.35 19.24 13.05
N ASP A 7 18.63 17.96 13.18
CA ASP A 7 18.39 16.92 12.19
C ASP A 7 16.94 17.02 11.67
N PHE A 8 16.77 17.64 10.51
CA PHE A 8 15.60 17.45 9.68
C PHE A 8 15.83 16.21 8.81
N ASP A 9 16.21 15.09 9.45
CA ASP A 9 15.92 13.76 8.91
C ASP A 9 14.46 13.47 9.28
N GLU A 10 13.53 14.24 8.70
CA GLU A 10 12.20 13.67 8.49
C GLU A 10 12.44 12.50 7.53
N GLU A 11 12.47 11.28 8.07
CA GLU A 11 12.63 10.05 7.29
C GLU A 11 11.64 10.11 6.12
N ILE A 12 12.16 10.34 4.92
CA ILE A 12 11.35 10.36 3.70
C ILE A 12 10.63 9.01 3.65
N PRO A 13 9.29 9.00 3.62
CA PRO A 13 8.53 7.76 3.61
C PRO A 13 8.99 6.86 2.47
N LYS A 14 9.07 5.55 2.74
CA LYS A 14 9.47 4.56 1.73
C LYS A 14 8.39 4.31 0.67
N TRP A 15 7.23 4.96 0.81
CA TRP A 15 6.08 4.85 -0.07
C TRP A 15 5.75 6.19 -0.72
N ASP A 16 4.96 6.15 -1.78
CA ASP A 16 4.42 7.35 -2.41
C ASP A 16 3.30 7.96 -1.54
N ILE A 17 3.56 9.15 -0.98
CA ILE A 17 2.63 9.87 -0.11
C ILE A 17 1.30 10.17 -0.82
N ALA A 18 1.33 10.49 -2.12
CA ALA A 18 0.12 10.82 -2.85
C ALA A 18 -0.75 9.58 -3.07
N LEU A 19 -0.14 8.43 -3.38
CA LEU A 19 -0.87 7.17 -3.52
C LEU A 19 -1.42 6.67 -2.18
N ALA A 20 -0.68 6.86 -1.09
CA ALA A 20 -1.15 6.54 0.26
C ALA A 20 -2.37 7.40 0.65
N ALA A 21 -2.31 8.71 0.40
CA ALA A 21 -3.43 9.61 0.63
C ALA A 21 -4.66 9.23 -0.21
N LEU A 22 -4.45 8.87 -1.48
CA LEU A 22 -5.53 8.46 -2.37
C LEU A 22 -6.22 7.17 -1.90
N ALA A 23 -5.45 6.16 -1.50
CA ALA A 23 -6.01 4.93 -0.92
C ALA A 23 -6.83 5.21 0.35
N ARG A 24 -6.35 6.12 1.20
CA ARG A 24 -7.07 6.50 2.43
C ARG A 24 -8.38 7.22 2.11
N GLU A 25 -8.36 8.15 1.18
CA GLU A 25 -9.56 8.87 0.74
C GLU A 25 -10.62 7.89 0.21
N ASP A 26 -10.23 6.88 -0.57
CA ASP A 26 -11.15 5.87 -1.08
C ASP A 26 -11.74 5.00 0.04
N PHE A 27 -10.94 4.66 1.06
CA PHE A 27 -11.43 3.96 2.26
C PHE A 27 -12.47 4.82 3.02
N GLU A 28 -12.16 6.10 3.26
CA GLU A 28 -13.04 7.03 3.97
C GLU A 28 -14.36 7.25 3.23
N LYS A 29 -14.33 7.36 1.90
CA LYS A 29 -15.54 7.49 1.06
C LYS A 29 -16.39 6.22 1.05
N CYS A 30 -15.75 5.05 0.99
CA CYS A 30 -16.47 3.77 0.91
C CYS A 30 -16.98 3.29 2.28
N GLY A 31 -16.33 3.70 3.37
CA GLY A 31 -16.66 3.28 4.74
C GLY A 31 -16.47 1.78 4.97
N ARG A 32 -15.63 1.12 4.16
CA ARG A 32 -15.32 -0.32 4.24
C ARG A 32 -13.87 -0.59 3.82
N ASN A 33 -13.35 -1.74 4.21
CA ASN A 33 -12.06 -2.24 3.73
C ASN A 33 -12.04 -2.27 2.20
N LEU A 34 -10.89 -1.92 1.64
CA LEU A 34 -10.66 -1.87 0.19
C LEU A 34 -10.21 -3.22 -0.33
N THR A 35 -10.58 -3.55 -1.55
CA THR A 35 -10.21 -4.80 -2.23
C THR A 35 -9.34 -4.49 -3.46
N LEU A 36 -8.76 -5.52 -4.08
CA LEU A 36 -8.05 -5.34 -5.35
C LEU A 36 -8.94 -4.68 -6.42
N ALA A 37 -10.24 -4.95 -6.42
CA ALA A 37 -11.18 -4.33 -7.36
C ALA A 37 -11.29 -2.81 -7.14
N ASP A 38 -11.20 -2.35 -5.89
CA ASP A 38 -11.21 -0.92 -5.57
C ASP A 38 -9.94 -0.24 -6.07
N PHE A 39 -8.77 -0.84 -5.83
CA PHE A 39 -7.49 -0.31 -6.31
C PHE A 39 -7.38 -0.31 -7.84
N LYS A 40 -7.92 -1.34 -8.52
CA LYS A 40 -8.01 -1.36 -9.99
C LYS A 40 -8.93 -0.26 -10.51
N ARG A 41 -10.07 -0.02 -9.85
CA ARG A 41 -10.97 1.10 -10.18
C ARG A 41 -10.24 2.43 -10.01
N GLN A 42 -9.54 2.62 -8.90
CA GLN A 42 -8.79 3.85 -8.58
C GLN A 42 -7.68 4.11 -9.61
N ALA A 43 -6.91 3.07 -9.97
CA ALA A 43 -5.91 3.13 -11.03
C ALA A 43 -6.51 3.64 -12.35
N ALA A 44 -7.64 3.05 -12.77
CA ALA A 44 -8.33 3.46 -14.00
C ALA A 44 -8.88 4.90 -13.93
N GLN A 45 -9.46 5.30 -12.80
CA GLN A 45 -10.06 6.63 -12.62
C GLN A 45 -9.02 7.76 -12.68
N HIS A 46 -7.84 7.53 -12.11
CA HIS A 46 -6.79 8.54 -12.03
C HIS A 46 -5.70 8.38 -13.10
N ALA A 47 -5.86 7.43 -14.03
CA ALA A 47 -4.85 7.04 -15.02
C ALA A 47 -3.47 6.73 -14.37
N ILE A 48 -3.50 6.13 -13.19
CA ILE A 48 -2.33 5.67 -12.44
C ILE A 48 -2.11 4.19 -12.75
N ARG A 49 -0.86 3.73 -12.72
CA ARG A 49 -0.62 2.30 -12.89
C ARG A 49 -1.03 1.54 -11.63
N PHE A 50 -1.71 0.42 -11.83
CA PHE A 50 -2.16 -0.43 -10.73
C PHE A 50 -1.00 -0.99 -9.90
N ASP A 51 0.14 -1.32 -10.54
CA ASP A 51 1.34 -1.80 -9.85
C ASP A 51 1.88 -0.76 -8.86
N ASP A 52 1.94 0.52 -9.23
CA ASP A 52 2.40 1.61 -8.33
C ASP A 52 1.53 1.75 -7.07
N ILE A 53 0.21 1.57 -7.22
CA ILE A 53 -0.73 1.57 -6.09
C ILE A 53 -0.45 0.37 -5.18
N MET A 54 -0.27 -0.82 -5.75
CA MET A 54 -0.01 -2.04 -4.98
C MET A 54 1.34 -1.99 -4.26
N VAL A 55 2.39 -1.48 -4.91
CA VAL A 55 3.72 -1.26 -4.30
C VAL A 55 3.58 -0.39 -3.06
N THR A 56 2.88 0.74 -3.20
CA THR A 56 2.64 1.69 -2.10
C THR A 56 1.87 1.01 -0.97
N LEU A 57 0.81 0.28 -1.28
CA LEU A 57 -0.02 -0.39 -0.28
C LEU A 57 0.74 -1.49 0.48
N PHE A 58 1.60 -2.24 -0.21
CA PHE A 58 2.46 -3.22 0.44
C PHE A 58 3.47 -2.57 1.37
N GLU A 59 4.07 -1.45 0.96
CA GLU A 59 4.96 -0.70 1.83
C GLU A 59 4.22 -0.21 3.08
N LEU A 60 3.01 0.34 2.93
CA LEU A 60 2.18 0.76 4.06
C LEU A 60 1.86 -0.41 5.01
N CYS A 61 1.63 -1.61 4.48
CA CYS A 61 1.45 -2.80 5.31
C CYS A 61 2.72 -3.21 6.05
N ILE A 62 3.87 -3.18 5.37
CA ILE A 62 5.17 -3.51 5.96
C ILE A 62 5.54 -2.54 7.08
N GLN A 63 5.17 -1.26 6.95
CA GLN A 63 5.42 -0.22 7.95
C GLN A 63 4.34 -0.13 9.04
N GLY A 64 3.31 -0.99 8.99
CA GLY A 64 2.24 -1.03 9.99
C GLY A 64 1.28 0.18 9.94
N GLU A 65 1.19 0.86 8.80
CA GLU A 65 0.21 1.91 8.55
C GLU A 65 -1.13 1.33 8.08
N TRP A 66 -1.06 0.19 7.37
CA TRP A 66 -2.21 -0.55 6.85
C TRP A 66 -2.12 -2.01 7.23
N GLN A 67 -3.25 -2.71 7.18
CA GLN A 67 -3.35 -4.13 7.46
C GLN A 67 -4.08 -4.84 6.32
N TYR A 68 -3.52 -5.97 5.88
CA TYR A 68 -4.21 -6.90 5.00
C TYR A 68 -4.98 -7.92 5.83
N GLN A 69 -6.21 -8.16 5.43
CA GLN A 69 -7.09 -9.18 5.97
C GLN A 69 -7.41 -10.19 4.88
N ASP A 70 -7.14 -11.47 5.13
CA ASP A 70 -7.36 -12.54 4.17
C ASP A 70 -8.86 -12.75 3.86
N ALA A 71 -9.17 -13.63 2.90
CA ALA A 71 -10.54 -13.93 2.51
C ALA A 71 -11.38 -14.59 3.63
N GLU A 72 -10.74 -15.12 4.68
CA GLU A 72 -11.39 -15.68 5.87
C GLU A 72 -11.61 -14.62 6.95
N GLY A 73 -11.21 -13.36 6.72
CA GLY A 73 -11.35 -12.27 7.68
C GLY A 73 -10.22 -12.24 8.72
N ARG A 74 -9.10 -12.95 8.50
CA ARG A 74 -7.97 -12.97 9.42
C ARG A 74 -6.90 -12.00 8.99
N ASP A 75 -6.39 -11.23 9.94
CA ASP A 75 -5.29 -10.31 9.68
C ASP A 75 -4.02 -11.10 9.36
N ARG A 76 -3.46 -10.83 8.20
CA ARG A 76 -2.23 -11.46 7.70
C ARG A 76 -1.19 -10.39 7.44
N ALA A 77 -0.05 -10.50 8.11
CA ALA A 77 1.09 -9.62 7.86
C ALA A 77 1.66 -9.85 6.46
N ILE A 78 1.88 -8.76 5.73
CA ILE A 78 2.64 -8.76 4.47
C ILE A 78 4.10 -8.48 4.82
N THR A 79 5.01 -9.34 4.34
CA THR A 79 6.44 -9.23 4.65
C THR A 79 7.24 -8.67 3.47
N ARG A 80 8.42 -8.10 3.74
CA ARG A 80 9.33 -7.65 2.67
C ARG A 80 9.72 -8.80 1.75
N ASP A 81 10.08 -9.96 2.32
CA ASP A 81 10.52 -11.12 1.55
C ASP A 81 9.40 -11.62 0.61
N GLU A 82 8.15 -11.64 1.06
CA GLU A 82 7.00 -11.98 0.21
C GLU A 82 6.90 -11.01 -0.97
N VAL A 83 6.94 -9.71 -0.69
CA VAL A 83 6.80 -8.65 -1.67
C VAL A 83 7.95 -8.67 -2.68
N ASP A 84 9.20 -8.83 -2.24
CA ASP A 84 10.38 -8.93 -3.09
C ASP A 84 10.30 -10.13 -4.06
N ASN A 85 9.71 -11.24 -3.63
CA ASN A 85 9.47 -12.42 -4.47
C ASN A 85 8.38 -12.21 -5.54
N LEU A 86 7.50 -11.21 -5.38
CA LEU A 86 6.51 -10.87 -6.40
C LEU A 86 7.13 -10.03 -7.55
N TYR A 87 8.25 -9.34 -7.31
CA TYR A 87 8.92 -8.48 -8.29
C TYR A 87 9.88 -9.21 -9.24
N VAL A 88 9.61 -10.47 -9.60
CA VAL A 88 10.46 -11.19 -10.58
C VAL A 88 10.37 -10.50 -11.95
N GLY A 89 11.32 -9.60 -12.24
CA GLY A 89 11.34 -8.76 -13.44
C GLY A 89 11.13 -7.25 -13.19
N GLY A 90 11.08 -6.81 -11.93
CA GLY A 90 11.05 -5.39 -11.54
C GLY A 90 9.67 -4.72 -11.60
N ARG A 91 8.60 -5.47 -11.88
CA ARG A 91 7.21 -4.98 -11.84
C ARG A 91 6.28 -6.04 -11.30
N LEU A 92 5.22 -5.60 -10.61
CA LEU A 92 4.07 -6.45 -10.31
C LEU A 92 3.19 -6.56 -11.55
N ALA A 93 2.80 -7.78 -11.89
CA ALA A 93 1.71 -8.04 -12.81
C ALA A 93 0.45 -8.46 -12.04
N ASP A 94 -0.71 -8.36 -12.68
CA ASP A 94 -2.00 -8.76 -12.11
C ASP A 94 -2.01 -10.17 -11.52
N LYS A 95 -1.24 -11.11 -12.12
CA LYS A 95 -1.10 -12.48 -11.64
C LYS A 95 -0.34 -12.59 -10.31
N ASP A 96 0.57 -11.66 -10.03
CA ASP A 96 1.44 -11.71 -8.86
C ASP A 96 0.67 -11.26 -7.61
N VAL A 97 -0.37 -10.44 -7.79
CA VAL A 97 -1.28 -10.04 -6.71
C VAL A 97 -2.56 -10.87 -6.65
N ALA A 98 -2.74 -11.84 -7.55
CA ALA A 98 -4.01 -12.59 -7.67
C ALA A 98 -4.36 -13.38 -6.41
N ASP A 99 -3.36 -13.79 -5.62
CA ASP A 99 -3.56 -14.54 -4.39
C ASP A 99 -4.10 -13.67 -3.23
N TYR A 100 -4.01 -12.33 -3.33
CA TYR A 100 -4.57 -11.42 -2.34
C TYR A 100 -6.06 -11.17 -2.57
N THR A 101 -6.86 -12.19 -2.29
CA THR A 101 -8.32 -12.21 -2.47
C THR A 101 -9.10 -11.51 -1.35
N GLY A 102 -8.38 -10.87 -0.43
CA GLY A 102 -8.92 -10.30 0.80
C GLY A 102 -9.14 -8.79 0.70
N SER A 103 -8.95 -8.09 1.82
CA SER A 103 -9.16 -6.65 1.90
C SER A 103 -8.08 -5.93 2.72
N TRP A 104 -7.98 -4.61 2.54
CA TRP A 104 -7.02 -3.76 3.23
C TRP A 104 -7.75 -2.65 3.98
N TYR A 105 -7.23 -2.31 5.16
CA TYR A 105 -7.73 -1.21 5.96
C TYR A 105 -6.58 -0.47 6.67
N PRO A 106 -6.74 0.83 6.94
CA PRO A 106 -5.74 1.60 7.69
C PRO A 106 -5.77 1.24 9.18
N LEU A 107 -4.60 1.21 9.81
CA LEU A 107 -4.45 0.99 11.27
C LEU A 107 -4.41 2.29 12.07
N LYS A 108 -4.05 3.41 11.43
CA LYS A 108 -3.98 4.76 12.01
C LYS A 108 -4.93 5.71 11.31
#